data_AF-A0A970EBP6-F1
#
_entry.id   AF-A0A970EBP6-F1
#
_cell.length_a   1.000
_cell.length_b   1.000
_cell.length_c   1.000
_cell.angle_alpha   90.00
_cell.angle_beta   90.00
_cell.angle_gamma   90.00
#
_symmetry.space_group_name_H-M   'P 1'
#
loop_
_entity.id
_entity.type
_entity.pdbx_description
1 polymer ?
#
loop_
_entity_poly.entity_id
_entity_poly.type
_entity_poly.pdbx_seq_one_letter_code
_entity_poly.pdbx_strand_id
1 'polypeptide(L)'
;MYNDAKLEALPVSKVKFVGREGLPVWAITYFLEKTCLYHMKLTILQRICDLAANGVPDDCFYAVASSADIFPEEAFANTKFKDVIVYSEKSRDTNKFWHIIGKYKRPIVLLKNKDNKFIPLCDFQSDEAAKIWSFKEQSPPEGIIKGAAGALIDLFFAHERENRLRLEHMQKQIGLATKNLQSIVSASKVILSDDTPAGVRRYAEAQLNAILEAQAKLNREIGIIDNIEFDV
;
A
#
# COMPACT_ATOMS: atom_id res chain seq x y z
N MET A 1 -19.28 -5.65 20.85
CA MET A 1 -19.87 -4.44 20.20
C MET A 1 -18.76 -3.77 19.42
N TYR A 2 -18.74 -3.90 18.09
CA TYR A 2 -17.71 -3.27 17.27
C TYR A 2 -17.90 -1.73 17.32
N ASN A 3 -16.91 -0.90 17.63
CA ASN A 3 -17.08 0.56 17.55
C ASN A 3 -17.25 0.98 16.08
N ASP A 4 -17.80 2.16 15.79
CA ASP A 4 -17.96 2.68 14.43
C ASP A 4 -16.68 2.45 13.61
N ALA A 5 -16.72 1.48 12.69
CA ALA A 5 -15.57 1.09 11.87
C ALA A 5 -15.28 2.20 10.86
N LYS A 6 -14.71 3.31 11.32
CA LYS A 6 -14.16 4.36 10.47
C LYS A 6 -12.73 3.97 10.15
N LEU A 7 -12.38 4.09 8.88
CA LEU A 7 -10.99 3.98 8.46
C LEU A 7 -10.23 5.16 9.04
N GLU A 8 -9.27 4.88 9.91
CA GLU A 8 -8.32 5.89 10.34
C GLU A 8 -7.52 6.37 9.12
N ALA A 9 -7.26 7.68 9.07
CA ALA A 9 -6.46 8.27 8.02
C ALA A 9 -5.00 7.83 8.19
N LEU A 10 -4.41 7.31 7.13
CA LEU A 10 -3.00 6.97 7.12
C LEU A 10 -2.17 8.23 6.91
N PRO A 11 -1.03 8.39 7.60
CA PRO A 11 -0.09 9.48 7.30
C PRO A 11 0.31 9.45 5.82
N VAL A 12 0.36 10.62 5.19
CA VAL A 12 0.72 10.78 3.78
C VAL A 12 2.08 11.47 3.70
N SER A 13 2.94 11.01 2.80
CA SER A 13 4.27 11.60 2.58
C SER A 13 4.58 11.66 1.09
N LYS A 14 5.53 12.52 0.73
CA LYS A 14 6.14 12.57 -0.60
C LYS A 14 7.51 11.90 -0.55
N VAL A 15 7.75 11.03 -1.52
CA VAL A 15 9.06 10.41 -1.72
C VAL A 15 9.61 10.89 -3.03
N LYS A 16 10.75 11.56 -2.96
CA LYS A 16 11.55 11.91 -4.11
C LYS A 16 12.56 10.81 -4.37
N PHE A 17 12.69 10.42 -5.63
CA PHE A 17 13.66 9.43 -6.07
C PHE A 17 14.43 9.92 -7.30
N VAL A 18 15.67 9.46 -7.42
CA VAL A 18 16.50 9.67 -8.61
C VAL A 18 16.94 8.29 -9.13
N GLY A 19 16.64 8.01 -10.41
CA GLY A 19 17.09 6.80 -11.08
C GLY A 19 18.52 6.92 -11.60
N ARG A 20 19.03 5.88 -12.26
CA ARG A 20 20.32 5.93 -12.95
C ARG A 20 20.21 6.58 -14.33
N GLU A 21 21.33 7.03 -14.85
CA GLU A 21 21.43 7.58 -16.21
C GLU A 21 21.13 6.52 -17.29
N GLY A 22 20.67 6.99 -18.46
CA GLY A 22 20.48 6.14 -19.64
C GLY A 22 19.31 5.16 -19.57
N LEU A 23 18.37 5.36 -18.63
CA LEU A 23 17.16 4.54 -18.53
C LEU A 23 16.20 4.84 -19.69
N PRO A 24 15.65 3.81 -20.36
CA PRO A 24 14.63 4.02 -21.36
C PRO A 24 13.29 4.38 -20.70
N VAL A 25 12.50 5.22 -21.37
CA VAL A 25 11.19 5.72 -20.90
C VAL A 25 10.27 4.59 -20.45
N TRP A 26 10.21 3.49 -21.21
CA TRP A 26 9.35 2.36 -20.88
C TRP A 26 9.70 1.70 -19.54
N ALA A 27 10.99 1.67 -19.16
CA ALA A 27 11.42 1.09 -17.90
C ALA A 27 10.98 1.96 -16.72
N ILE A 28 11.04 3.29 -16.90
CA ILE A 28 10.62 4.26 -15.90
C ILE A 28 9.09 4.22 -15.73
N THR A 29 8.33 4.21 -16.82
CA THR A 29 6.87 4.07 -16.77
C THR A 29 6.46 2.77 -16.11
N TYR A 30 7.13 1.67 -16.45
CA TYR A 30 6.87 0.37 -15.82
C TYR A 30 7.15 0.39 -14.32
N PHE A 31 8.27 0.97 -13.90
CA PHE A 31 8.62 1.17 -12.49
C PHE A 31 7.53 1.95 -11.74
N LEU A 32 7.11 3.09 -12.29
CA LEU A 32 6.10 3.95 -11.69
C LEU A 32 4.76 3.23 -11.57
N GLU A 33 4.30 2.57 -12.64
CA GLU A 33 3.05 1.80 -12.62
C GLU A 33 3.10 0.70 -11.54
N LYS A 34 4.18 -0.07 -11.50
CA LYS A 34 4.33 -1.16 -10.52
C LYS A 34 4.40 -0.65 -9.10
N THR A 35 5.12 0.43 -8.85
CA THR A 35 5.23 1.05 -7.52
C THR A 35 3.85 1.50 -7.02
N CYS A 36 3.04 2.15 -7.86
CA CYS A 36 1.67 2.53 -7.49
C CYS A 36 0.77 1.31 -7.20
N LEU A 37 0.88 0.25 -8.01
CA LEU A 37 0.10 -0.98 -7.81
C LEU A 37 0.48 -1.70 -6.51
N TYR A 38 1.78 -1.79 -6.22
CA TYR A 38 2.28 -2.39 -4.99
C TYR A 38 1.94 -1.56 -3.76
N HIS A 39 1.99 -0.23 -3.88
CA HIS A 39 1.57 0.70 -2.82
C HIS A 39 0.12 0.47 -2.41
N MET A 40 -0.79 0.42 -3.39
CA MET A 40 -2.21 0.15 -3.16
C MET A 40 -2.41 -1.21 -2.48
N LYS A 41 -1.71 -2.26 -2.92
CA LYS A 41 -1.81 -3.59 -2.28
C LYS A 41 -1.33 -3.57 -0.84
N LEU A 42 -0.18 -2.94 -0.55
CA LEU A 42 0.31 -2.81 0.82
C LEU A 42 -0.65 -2.00 1.70
N THR A 43 -1.25 -0.93 1.16
CA THR A 43 -2.24 -0.12 1.87
C THR A 43 -3.48 -0.94 2.23
N ILE A 44 -3.98 -1.76 1.29
CA ILE A 44 -5.09 -2.69 1.54
C ILE A 44 -4.72 -3.70 2.63
N LEU A 45 -3.53 -4.32 2.55
CA LEU A 45 -3.06 -5.31 3.53
C LEU A 45 -2.92 -4.70 4.92
N GLN A 46 -2.30 -3.52 5.02
CA GLN A 46 -2.14 -2.77 6.26
C GLN A 46 -3.51 -2.54 6.90
N ARG A 47 -4.48 -2.00 6.14
CA ARG A 47 -5.82 -1.73 6.66
C ARG A 47 -6.57 -2.98 7.09
N ILE A 48 -6.44 -4.10 6.36
CA ILE A 48 -7.05 -5.38 6.80
C ILE A 48 -6.46 -5.82 8.14
N CYS A 49 -5.13 -5.72 8.31
CA CYS A 49 -4.45 -6.11 9.53
C CYS A 49 -4.83 -5.20 10.70
N ASP A 50 -4.80 -3.88 10.53
CA ASP A 50 -5.22 -2.91 11.55
C ASP A 50 -6.67 -3.15 11.98
N LEU A 51 -7.58 -3.34 11.02
CA LEU A 51 -8.99 -3.59 11.30
C LEU A 51 -9.20 -4.94 12.01
N ALA A 52 -8.50 -5.99 11.59
CA ALA A 52 -8.59 -7.30 12.23
C ALA A 52 -8.01 -7.29 13.66
N ALA A 53 -6.90 -6.59 13.89
CA ALA A 53 -6.32 -6.40 15.22
C ALA A 53 -7.26 -5.64 16.16
N ASN A 54 -8.03 -4.69 15.63
CA ASN A 54 -9.08 -3.98 16.37
C ASN A 54 -10.39 -4.79 16.51
N GLY A 55 -10.43 -6.03 16.02
CA GLY A 55 -11.54 -6.96 16.19
C GLY A 55 -12.63 -6.91 15.11
N VAL A 56 -12.36 -6.33 13.92
CA VAL A 56 -13.31 -6.41 12.80
C VAL A 56 -13.49 -7.89 12.45
N PRO A 57 -14.71 -8.41 12.42
CA PRO A 57 -14.94 -9.79 12.05
C PRO A 57 -14.76 -10.01 10.54
N ASP A 58 -14.41 -11.25 10.16
CA ASP A 58 -14.04 -11.59 8.78
C ASP A 58 -15.20 -11.41 7.78
N ASP A 59 -16.45 -11.49 8.22
CA ASP A 59 -17.65 -11.27 7.39
C ASP A 59 -17.87 -9.80 6.99
N CYS A 60 -17.09 -8.87 7.55
CA CYS A 60 -17.11 -7.47 7.11
C CYS A 60 -16.23 -7.18 5.89
N PHE A 61 -15.42 -8.13 5.41
CA PHE A 61 -14.48 -7.91 4.29
C PHE A 61 -14.96 -8.56 2.99
N TYR A 62 -15.01 -7.75 1.93
CA TYR A 62 -15.52 -8.16 0.63
C TYR A 62 -14.54 -7.78 -0.49
N ALA A 63 -14.17 -8.76 -1.31
CA ALA A 63 -13.42 -8.55 -2.55
C ALA A 63 -14.41 -8.53 -3.72
N VAL A 64 -14.35 -7.50 -4.56
CA VAL A 64 -15.39 -7.22 -5.56
C VAL A 64 -14.88 -7.30 -6.99
N ALA A 65 -15.80 -7.54 -7.93
CA ALA A 65 -15.49 -7.82 -9.33
C ALA A 65 -15.20 -6.59 -10.18
N SER A 66 -15.42 -5.40 -9.65
CA SER A 66 -14.93 -4.20 -10.29
C SER A 66 -13.39 -4.21 -10.18
N SER A 67 -12.73 -4.49 -11.30
CA SER A 67 -11.51 -3.76 -11.61
C SER A 67 -12.00 -2.33 -11.81
N ALA A 68 -11.70 -1.42 -10.89
CA ALA A 68 -12.02 -0.01 -11.05
C ALA A 68 -11.71 0.40 -12.50
N ASP A 69 -12.65 1.06 -13.18
CA ASP A 69 -12.26 1.84 -14.35
C ASP A 69 -11.06 2.70 -13.96
N ILE A 70 -10.10 2.85 -14.88
CA ILE A 70 -8.78 3.41 -14.57
C ILE A 70 -8.92 4.80 -13.92
N PHE A 71 -10.05 5.49 -14.11
CA PHE A 71 -10.47 6.68 -13.39
C PHE A 71 -12.01 6.73 -13.29
N PRO A 72 -12.65 6.33 -12.19
CA PRO A 72 -14.07 6.63 -12.02
C PRO A 72 -14.23 8.16 -11.91
N GLU A 73 -15.27 8.71 -12.55
CA GLU A 73 -15.57 10.15 -12.49
C GLU A 73 -15.84 10.62 -11.05
N GLU A 74 -16.27 9.71 -10.17
CA GLU A 74 -16.56 9.97 -8.77
C GLU A 74 -15.68 9.13 -7.83
N ALA A 75 -15.37 9.67 -6.65
CA ALA A 75 -14.72 8.94 -5.58
C ALA A 75 -15.53 7.69 -5.22
N PHE A 76 -14.83 6.58 -4.94
CA PHE A 76 -15.48 5.34 -4.53
C PHE A 76 -16.31 5.53 -3.26
N ALA A 77 -15.89 6.44 -2.37
CA ALA A 77 -16.67 6.82 -1.19
C ALA A 77 -18.09 7.37 -1.51
N ASN A 78 -18.30 7.92 -2.70
CA ASN A 78 -19.55 8.53 -3.15
C ASN A 78 -20.34 7.64 -4.10
N THR A 79 -19.73 6.61 -4.67
CA THR A 79 -20.41 5.67 -5.56
C THR A 79 -21.47 4.92 -4.76
N LYS A 80 -22.73 4.95 -5.21
CA LYS A 80 -23.77 4.05 -4.69
C LYS A 80 -23.39 2.63 -5.10
N PHE A 81 -22.66 1.93 -4.23
CA PHE A 81 -22.29 0.51 -4.35
C PHE A 81 -23.51 -0.45 -4.31
N LYS A 82 -24.67 -0.04 -4.84
CA LYS A 82 -25.90 -0.84 -4.85
C LYS A 82 -25.83 -2.05 -5.78
N ASP A 83 -24.99 -2.00 -6.83
CA ASP A 83 -24.88 -3.06 -7.85
C ASP A 83 -23.52 -3.76 -7.87
N VAL A 84 -22.81 -3.76 -6.74
CA VAL A 84 -21.47 -4.36 -6.65
C VAL A 84 -21.54 -5.88 -6.73
N ILE A 85 -20.97 -6.44 -7.80
CA ILE A 85 -20.75 -7.88 -7.92
C ILE A 85 -19.64 -8.28 -6.94
N VAL A 86 -20.03 -8.88 -5.81
CA VAL A 86 -19.09 -9.44 -4.83
C VAL A 86 -18.51 -10.74 -5.37
N TYR A 87 -17.19 -10.82 -5.54
CA TYR A 87 -16.53 -12.07 -5.95
C TYR A 87 -16.31 -13.03 -4.78
N SER A 88 -16.00 -12.48 -3.60
CA SER A 88 -15.70 -13.26 -2.41
C SER A 88 -15.91 -12.44 -1.13
N GLU A 89 -16.61 -13.03 -0.18
CA GLU A 89 -16.66 -12.61 1.22
C GLU A 89 -15.61 -13.43 1.99
N LYS A 90 -14.78 -12.79 2.81
CA LYS A 90 -13.65 -13.45 3.47
C LYS A 90 -14.08 -14.59 4.40
N SER A 91 -15.20 -14.44 5.10
CA SER A 91 -15.78 -15.46 5.98
C SER A 91 -16.26 -16.72 5.22
N ARG A 92 -16.73 -16.55 3.97
CA ARG A 92 -17.27 -17.65 3.15
C ARG A 92 -16.20 -18.38 2.36
N ASP A 93 -15.24 -17.65 1.80
CA ASP A 93 -14.17 -18.22 0.97
C ASP A 93 -12.87 -17.44 1.16
N THR A 94 -12.20 -17.69 2.28
CA THR A 94 -10.96 -17.02 2.67
C THR A 94 -9.85 -17.19 1.63
N ASN A 95 -9.73 -18.37 1.02
CA ASN A 95 -8.69 -18.63 0.03
C ASN A 95 -8.91 -17.81 -1.24
N LYS A 96 -10.15 -17.76 -1.76
CA LYS A 96 -10.48 -16.93 -2.92
C LYS A 96 -10.32 -15.44 -2.62
N PHE A 97 -10.71 -14.99 -1.44
CA PHE A 97 -10.52 -13.61 -1.00
C PHE A 97 -9.04 -13.19 -1.08
N TRP A 98 -8.14 -13.95 -0.46
CA TRP A 98 -6.70 -13.66 -0.51
C TRP A 98 -6.09 -13.85 -1.90
N HIS A 99 -6.60 -14.81 -2.68
CA HIS A 99 -6.20 -15.00 -4.07
C HIS A 99 -6.49 -13.76 -4.91
N ILE A 100 -7.66 -13.14 -4.75
CA ILE A 100 -8.03 -11.91 -5.47
C ILE A 100 -7.04 -10.78 -5.13
N ILE A 101 -6.77 -10.54 -3.84
CA ILE A 101 -5.85 -9.48 -3.40
C ILE A 101 -4.44 -9.72 -3.96
N GLY A 102 -3.95 -10.96 -3.88
CA GLY A 102 -2.61 -11.31 -4.34
C GLY A 102 -2.46 -11.24 -5.86
N LYS A 103 -3.41 -11.79 -6.63
CA LYS A 103 -3.26 -12.01 -8.07
C LYS A 103 -3.82 -10.91 -8.94
N TYR A 104 -4.88 -10.22 -8.52
CA TYR A 104 -5.50 -9.22 -9.38
C TYR A 104 -4.59 -8.00 -9.48
N LYS A 105 -4.59 -7.34 -10.64
CA LYS A 105 -3.77 -6.14 -10.86
C LYS A 105 -4.20 -5.02 -9.92
N ARG A 106 -5.51 -4.79 -9.80
CA ARG A 106 -6.14 -3.74 -9.00
C ARG A 106 -7.31 -4.29 -8.18
N PRO A 107 -7.05 -5.05 -7.10
CA PRO A 107 -8.11 -5.52 -6.22
C PRO A 107 -8.83 -4.35 -5.56
N ILE A 108 -10.17 -4.36 -5.63
CA ILE A 108 -11.00 -3.51 -4.76
C ILE A 108 -11.47 -4.37 -3.59
N VAL A 109 -11.15 -3.90 -2.39
CA VAL A 109 -11.60 -4.52 -1.14
C VAL A 109 -12.45 -3.50 -0.40
N LEU A 110 -13.64 -3.94 0.01
CA LEU A 110 -14.61 -3.13 0.73
C LEU A 110 -14.73 -3.64 2.17
N LEU A 111 -14.87 -2.69 3.10
CA LEU A 111 -15.34 -2.90 4.45
C LEU A 111 -16.83 -2.62 4.51
N LYS A 112 -17.62 -3.57 5.01
CA LYS A 112 -19.02 -3.35 5.33
C LYS A 112 -19.14 -2.81 6.75
N ASN A 113 -19.64 -1.59 6.88
CA ASN A 113 -19.87 -0.97 8.19
C ASN A 113 -21.21 -1.44 8.81
N LYS A 114 -21.48 -1.00 10.03
CA LYS A 114 -22.73 -1.32 10.77
C LYS A 114 -24.00 -0.84 10.07
N ASP A 115 -23.93 0.25 9.32
CA ASP A 115 -25.05 0.80 8.55
C ASP A 115 -25.31 0.03 7.24
N ASN A 116 -24.66 -1.13 7.06
CA ASN A 116 -24.63 -1.90 5.82
C ASN A 116 -24.10 -1.11 4.61
N LYS A 117 -23.31 -0.06 4.84
CA LYS A 117 -22.61 0.68 3.80
C LYS A 117 -21.25 0.06 3.54
N PHE A 118 -20.86 0.04 2.27
CA PHE A 118 -19.53 -0.39 1.86
C PHE A 118 -18.59 0.81 1.79
N ILE A 119 -17.40 0.62 2.35
CA ILE A 119 -16.32 1.61 2.38
C ILE A 119 -15.10 0.99 1.71
N PRO A 120 -14.51 1.58 0.66
CA PRO A 120 -13.30 1.04 0.05
C PRO A 120 -12.12 1.13 1.03
N LEU A 121 -11.35 0.05 1.16
CA LEU A 121 -10.10 0.08 1.94
C LEU A 121 -9.03 0.95 1.27
N CYS A 122 -9.07 1.11 -0.04
CA CYS A 122 -8.21 2.04 -0.75
C CYS A 122 -9.03 2.73 -1.84
N ASP A 123 -9.08 4.07 -1.80
CA ASP A 123 -9.73 4.89 -2.82
C ASP A 123 -8.63 5.59 -3.64
N PHE A 124 -8.61 5.38 -4.96
CA PHE A 124 -7.63 5.99 -5.87
C PHE A 124 -7.71 7.52 -5.89
N GLN A 125 -8.86 8.08 -5.55
CA GLN A 125 -9.02 9.53 -5.47
C GLN A 125 -8.50 10.11 -4.14
N SER A 126 -8.35 9.30 -3.09
CA SER A 126 -7.85 9.76 -1.79
C SER A 126 -6.42 10.27 -1.83
N ASP A 127 -6.03 11.06 -0.83
CA ASP A 127 -4.64 11.52 -0.65
C ASP A 127 -3.67 10.38 -0.28
N GLU A 128 -4.21 9.26 0.21
CA GLU A 128 -3.43 8.10 0.60
C GLU A 128 -3.02 7.24 -0.59
N ALA A 129 -3.77 7.27 -1.70
CA ALA A 129 -3.39 6.54 -2.90
C ALA A 129 -2.09 7.11 -3.51
N ALA A 130 -1.19 6.22 -3.94
CA ALA A 130 0.03 6.61 -4.63
C ALA A 130 -0.29 7.39 -5.92
N LYS A 131 0.20 8.63 -5.98
CA LYS A 131 0.08 9.55 -7.11
C LYS A 131 1.47 10.07 -7.49
N ILE A 132 1.78 10.02 -8.78
CA ILE A 132 2.98 10.65 -9.33
C ILE A 132 2.73 12.15 -9.31
N TRP A 133 3.41 12.87 -8.41
CA TRP A 133 3.22 14.31 -8.22
C TRP A 133 3.98 15.13 -9.25
N SER A 134 5.20 14.70 -9.56
CA SER A 134 6.02 15.31 -10.61
C SER A 134 7.00 14.29 -11.15
N PHE A 135 7.36 14.42 -12.43
CA PHE A 135 8.36 13.58 -13.07
C PHE A 135 9.15 14.42 -14.07
N LYS A 136 10.48 14.31 -14.03
CA LYS A 136 11.41 14.88 -14.99
C LYS A 136 12.07 13.75 -15.75
N GLU A 137 11.86 13.74 -17.06
CA GLU A 137 12.39 12.73 -17.98
C GLU A 137 13.86 12.96 -18.36
N GLN A 138 14.57 13.87 -17.66
CA GLN A 138 16.00 14.08 -17.88
C GLN A 138 16.79 12.83 -17.43
N SER A 139 18.03 12.68 -17.89
CA SER A 139 18.93 11.63 -17.42
C SER A 139 19.88 12.24 -16.38
N PRO A 140 19.86 11.82 -15.10
CA PRO A 140 19.01 10.77 -14.53
C PRO A 140 17.55 11.19 -14.29
N PRO A 141 16.59 10.26 -14.40
CA PRO A 141 15.17 10.57 -14.20
C PRO A 141 14.90 10.86 -12.72
N GLU A 142 14.12 11.91 -12.49
CA GLU A 142 13.75 12.37 -11.15
C GLU A 142 12.22 12.33 -11.02
N GLY A 143 11.70 11.78 -9.94
CA GLY A 143 10.26 11.73 -9.69
C GLY A 143 9.90 11.95 -8.24
N ILE A 144 8.68 12.40 -8.01
CA ILE A 144 8.07 12.53 -6.68
C ILE A 144 6.77 11.73 -6.67
N ILE A 145 6.65 10.80 -5.72
CA ILE A 145 5.42 10.03 -5.48
C ILE A 145 4.84 10.45 -4.13
N LYS A 146 3.55 10.82 -4.10
CA LYS A 146 2.79 11.11 -2.87
C LYS A 146 1.86 9.94 -2.56
N GLY A 147 1.72 9.55 -1.29
CA GLY A 147 0.76 8.52 -0.87
C GLY A 147 0.95 8.11 0.60
N ALA A 148 0.26 7.04 1.02
CA ALA A 148 0.35 6.50 2.37
C ALA A 148 1.81 6.16 2.72
N ALA A 149 2.33 6.87 3.73
CA ALA A 149 3.75 6.94 4.01
C ALA A 149 4.34 5.59 4.41
N GLY A 150 3.63 4.82 5.25
CA GLY A 150 4.08 3.51 5.71
C GLY A 150 4.33 2.51 4.56
N ALA A 151 3.47 2.53 3.54
CA ALA A 151 3.64 1.70 2.35
C ALA A 151 4.75 2.22 1.42
N LEU A 152 4.90 3.54 1.26
CA LEU A 152 5.99 4.11 0.46
C LEU A 152 7.37 3.81 1.07
N ILE A 153 7.52 3.94 2.38
CA ILE A 153 8.74 3.58 3.11
C ILE A 153 9.14 2.13 2.78
N ASP A 154 8.22 1.19 2.95
CA ASP A 154 8.52 -0.22 2.70
C ASP A 154 8.91 -0.52 1.24
N LEU A 155 8.28 0.15 0.27
CA LEU A 155 8.59 -0.08 -1.15
C LEU A 155 9.94 0.50 -1.56
N PHE A 156 10.22 1.74 -1.16
CA PHE A 156 11.49 2.38 -1.53
C PHE A 156 12.68 1.73 -0.81
N PHE A 157 12.48 1.19 0.39
CA PHE A 157 13.48 0.43 1.13
C PHE A 157 13.36 -1.10 0.99
N ALA A 158 12.65 -1.60 -0.01
CA ALA A 158 12.40 -3.04 -0.17
C ALA A 158 13.68 -3.89 -0.39
N HIS A 159 14.86 -3.29 -0.57
CA HIS A 159 16.10 -3.98 -0.84
C HIS A 159 16.76 -4.57 0.41
N GLU A 160 17.12 -5.86 0.38
CA GLU A 160 17.86 -6.68 1.36
C GLU A 160 17.54 -6.57 2.86
N ARG A 161 17.60 -7.74 3.53
CA ARG A 161 17.38 -7.94 4.98
C ARG A 161 18.21 -7.01 5.87
N GLU A 162 19.35 -6.54 5.35
CA GLU A 162 20.26 -5.59 5.98
C GLU A 162 19.68 -4.17 6.03
N ASN A 163 18.81 -3.76 5.10
CA ASN A 163 18.13 -2.46 5.16
C ASN A 163 16.93 -2.41 6.10
N ARG A 164 16.39 -3.54 6.61
CA ARG A 164 15.48 -3.49 7.78
C ARG A 164 16.24 -3.09 9.04
N LEU A 165 17.42 -3.68 9.24
CA LEU A 165 18.36 -3.25 10.29
C LEU A 165 18.86 -1.82 10.04
N ARG A 166 19.07 -1.42 8.77
CA ARG A 166 19.45 -0.05 8.38
C ARG A 166 18.29 0.93 8.51
N LEU A 167 17.03 0.55 8.32
CA LEU A 167 15.84 1.33 8.63
C LEU A 167 15.73 1.54 10.13
N GLU A 168 15.91 0.49 10.92
CA GLU A 168 15.98 0.59 12.39
C GLU A 168 17.19 1.43 12.85
N HIS A 169 18.33 1.37 12.14
CA HIS A 169 19.49 2.22 12.42
C HIS A 169 19.34 3.66 11.92
N MET A 170 18.70 3.89 10.79
CA MET A 170 18.37 5.22 10.24
C MET A 170 17.34 5.91 11.12
N GLN A 171 16.32 5.18 11.61
CA GLN A 171 15.38 5.67 12.62
C GLN A 171 16.08 6.06 13.93
N LYS A 172 17.24 5.45 14.24
CA LYS A 172 18.08 5.77 15.41
C LYS A 172 19.14 6.87 15.13
N GLN A 173 19.68 6.99 13.91
CA GLN A 173 20.79 7.91 13.59
C GLN A 173 20.34 9.23 12.94
N ILE A 174 19.23 9.26 12.22
CA ILE A 174 18.73 10.49 11.63
C ILE A 174 18.01 11.23 12.76
N GLY A 175 18.70 12.14 13.45
CA GLY A 175 18.19 12.82 14.64
C GLY A 175 17.56 14.20 14.39
N LEU A 176 17.65 14.73 13.17
CA LEU A 176 17.31 16.15 12.91
C LEU A 176 16.29 16.39 11.78
N ALA A 177 16.07 15.45 10.85
CA ALA A 177 14.99 15.50 9.86
C ALA A 177 13.77 14.59 10.22
N THR A 178 13.82 13.91 11.38
CA THR A 178 13.20 12.58 11.56
C THR A 178 12.18 12.50 12.68
N LYS A 179 11.94 13.57 13.43
CA LYS A 179 10.88 13.55 14.45
C LYS A 179 9.51 13.19 13.84
N ASN A 180 9.30 13.52 12.56
CA ASN A 180 8.07 13.18 11.82
C ASN A 180 8.07 11.76 11.22
N LEU A 181 9.23 11.16 10.93
CA LEU A 181 9.32 9.78 10.44
C LEU A 181 9.17 8.74 11.56
N GLN A 182 9.58 9.09 12.79
CA GLN A 182 9.43 8.20 13.96
C GLN A 182 7.96 7.92 14.32
N SER A 183 7.02 8.80 13.96
CA SER A 183 5.58 8.57 14.15
C SER A 183 4.95 7.75 13.01
N ILE A 184 5.63 7.59 11.87
CA ILE A 184 5.12 6.83 10.74
C ILE A 184 5.41 5.33 10.96
N VAL A 185 4.37 4.58 11.29
CA VAL A 185 4.43 3.12 11.36
C VAL A 185 4.45 2.57 9.92
N SER A 186 5.47 1.78 9.59
CA SER A 186 5.53 1.13 8.27
C SER A 186 4.42 0.07 8.12
N ALA A 187 3.99 -0.20 6.88
CA ALA A 187 2.95 -1.19 6.63
C ALA A 187 3.37 -2.60 7.11
N SER A 188 4.65 -2.93 6.94
CA SER A 188 5.26 -4.18 7.40
C SER A 188 5.15 -4.34 8.91
N LYS A 189 5.33 -3.28 9.69
CA LYS A 189 5.24 -3.35 11.15
C LYS A 189 3.81 -3.67 11.61
N VAL A 190 2.80 -3.10 10.96
CA VAL A 190 1.39 -3.45 11.18
C VAL A 190 1.12 -4.90 10.80
N ILE A 191 1.50 -5.28 9.57
CA ILE A 191 1.23 -6.61 9.01
C ILE A 191 1.85 -7.72 9.86
N LEU A 192 3.05 -7.49 10.40
CA LEU A 192 3.80 -8.45 11.19
C LEU A 192 3.48 -8.39 12.69
N SER A 193 2.63 -7.45 13.14
CA SER A 193 2.26 -7.31 14.56
C SER A 193 1.68 -8.60 15.13
N ASP A 194 1.94 -8.87 16.42
CA ASP A 194 1.31 -9.95 17.19
C ASP A 194 -0.16 -9.68 17.49
N ASP A 195 -0.60 -8.43 17.40
CA ASP A 195 -2.00 -8.05 17.54
C ASP A 195 -2.85 -8.49 16.34
N THR A 196 -2.22 -8.73 15.18
CA THR A 196 -2.90 -9.20 13.98
C THR A 196 -3.22 -10.70 14.12
N PRO A 197 -4.47 -11.14 13.93
CA PRO A 197 -4.83 -12.56 14.03
C PRO A 197 -3.95 -13.44 13.15
N ALA A 198 -3.45 -14.56 13.69
CA ALA A 198 -2.45 -15.40 13.04
C ALA A 198 -2.85 -15.87 11.63
N GLY A 199 -4.14 -16.17 11.43
CA GLY A 199 -4.67 -16.53 10.11
C GLY A 199 -4.50 -15.40 9.09
N VAL A 200 -4.86 -14.16 9.46
CA VAL A 200 -4.71 -12.96 8.62
C VAL A 200 -3.25 -12.65 8.36
N ARG A 201 -2.44 -12.64 9.42
CA ARG A 201 -1.01 -12.35 9.37
C ARG A 201 -0.28 -13.26 8.40
N ARG A 202 -0.55 -14.58 8.43
CA ARG A 202 0.09 -15.55 7.53
C ARG A 202 -0.12 -15.21 6.05
N TYR A 203 -1.35 -14.85 5.66
CA TYR A 203 -1.64 -14.48 4.26
C TYR A 203 -1.05 -13.12 3.91
N ALA A 204 -1.16 -12.13 4.81
CA ALA A 204 -0.64 -10.79 4.60
C ALA A 204 0.89 -10.79 4.49
N GLU A 205 1.59 -11.55 5.33
CA GLU A 205 3.05 -11.71 5.30
C GLU A 205 3.53 -12.33 3.97
N ALA A 206 2.86 -13.39 3.49
CA ALA A 206 3.22 -14.01 2.21
C ALA A 206 3.10 -13.01 1.05
N GLN A 207 2.06 -12.17 1.05
CA GLN A 207 1.87 -11.13 0.03
C GLN A 207 2.84 -9.97 0.18
N LEU A 208 3.11 -9.53 1.42
CA LEU A 208 4.11 -8.53 1.75
C LEU A 208 5.47 -8.93 1.19
N ASN A 209 5.93 -10.15 1.50
CA ASN A 209 7.23 -10.63 1.05
C ASN A 209 7.32 -10.68 -0.49
N ALA A 210 6.28 -11.16 -1.17
CA ALA A 210 6.24 -11.19 -2.64
C ALA A 210 6.27 -9.78 -3.27
N ILE A 211 5.57 -8.81 -2.67
CA ILE A 211 5.56 -7.42 -3.12
C ILE A 211 6.94 -6.79 -2.93
N LEU A 212 7.53 -6.95 -1.74
CA LEU A 212 8.84 -6.37 -1.44
C LEU A 212 9.95 -6.98 -2.31
N GLU A 213 9.94 -8.29 -2.53
CA GLU A 213 10.92 -8.94 -3.42
C GLU A 213 10.82 -8.40 -4.87
N ALA A 214 9.59 -8.25 -5.38
CA ALA A 214 9.37 -7.69 -6.71
C ALA A 214 9.80 -6.22 -6.80
N GLN A 215 9.46 -5.40 -5.80
CA GLN A 215 9.89 -4.00 -5.75
C GLN A 215 11.41 -3.88 -5.60
N ALA A 216 12.05 -4.74 -4.82
CA ALA A 216 13.51 -4.75 -4.68
C ALA A 216 14.24 -5.04 -6.00
N LYS A 217 13.66 -5.88 -6.86
CA LYS A 217 14.16 -6.10 -8.21
C LYS A 217 14.03 -4.83 -9.06
N LEU A 218 12.86 -4.18 -9.01
CA LEU A 218 12.62 -2.92 -9.73
C LEU A 218 13.55 -1.79 -9.26
N ASN A 219 13.73 -1.61 -7.95
CA ASN A 219 14.62 -0.61 -7.38
C ASN A 219 16.07 -0.80 -7.86
N ARG A 220 16.52 -2.06 -8.00
CA ARG A 220 17.85 -2.39 -8.58
C ARG A 220 17.93 -2.07 -10.06
N GLU A 221 16.90 -2.40 -10.84
CA GLU A 221 16.86 -2.14 -12.28
C GLU A 221 16.88 -0.63 -12.61
N ILE A 222 16.25 0.19 -11.76
CA ILE A 222 16.20 1.65 -11.90
C ILE A 222 17.36 2.35 -11.18
N GLY A 223 18.00 1.72 -10.19
CA GLY A 223 19.15 2.27 -9.47
C GLY A 223 18.79 3.24 -8.33
N ILE A 224 17.69 2.98 -7.61
CA ILE A 224 17.12 3.87 -6.57
C ILE A 224 17.86 3.78 -5.21
N ILE A 225 18.89 2.94 -5.10
CA ILE A 225 19.44 2.42 -3.82
C ILE A 225 19.91 3.53 -2.85
N ASP A 226 20.43 4.66 -3.34
CA ASP A 226 21.08 5.69 -2.50
C ASP A 226 20.48 7.10 -2.60
N ASN A 227 19.45 7.31 -3.43
CA ASN A 227 18.94 8.66 -3.76
C ASN A 227 17.44 8.79 -3.45
N ILE A 228 17.06 8.57 -2.19
CA ILE A 228 15.68 8.70 -1.73
C ILE A 228 15.58 9.80 -0.66
N GLU A 229 14.68 10.76 -0.89
CA GLU A 229 14.35 11.82 0.08
C GLU A 229 12.86 11.74 0.44
N PHE A 230 12.56 11.73 1.74
CA PHE A 230 11.17 11.77 2.25
C PHE A 230 10.86 13.17 2.75
N ASP A 231 9.77 13.73 2.25
CA ASP A 231 9.18 14.99 2.71
C ASP A 231 7.84 14.66 3.40
N VAL A 232 7.75 14.95 4.70
CA VAL A 232 6.58 14.65 5.56
C VAL A 232 5.96 15.95 6.03
#